data_AF-A0A077EJT3-F1
#
_entry.id   AF-A0A077EJT3-F1
#
_cell.length_a   1.000
_cell.length_b   1.000
_cell.length_c   1.000
_cell.angle_alpha   90.00
_cell.angle_beta   90.00
_cell.angle_gamma   90.00
#
_symmetry.space_group_name_H-M   'P 1'
#
loop_
_entity.id
_entity.type
_entity.pdbx_description
1 polymer ?
#
loop_
_entity_poly.entity_id
_entity_poly.type
_entity_poly.pdbx_seq_one_letter_code
_entity_poly.pdbx_strand_id
1 'polypeptide(L)'
;MNQNINGYLNDLKSTVSEGEYSGYSIKYDLAFKEGGTLENAEKLANAEKYDGVSIGNSMRNGDGNSDPVYFKKTENEEDGTYSVNGGVTEDSKHIIMNNDEGDTQSNKVHEIFHTFGMKHPKGKGGSSGIMKYPPEKPNQSDANFVGNGSFMPAVEKKKP
;
A
#
# COMPACT_ATOMS: atom_id res chain seq x y z
N MET A 1 2.07 6.82 -13.60
CA MET A 1 2.92 6.91 -12.40
C MET A 1 3.18 5.55 -11.69
N ASN A 2 2.39 4.48 -11.92
CA ASN A 2 2.47 3.23 -11.15
C ASN A 2 2.64 1.94 -11.99
N GLN A 3 3.10 2.06 -13.25
CA GLN A 3 3.03 0.97 -14.24
C GLN A 3 3.88 -0.28 -13.91
N ASN A 4 4.83 -0.20 -12.98
CA ASN A 4 5.71 -1.33 -12.65
C ASN A 4 5.48 -1.93 -11.25
N ILE A 5 4.38 -1.58 -10.57
CA ILE A 5 4.10 -2.15 -9.24
C ILE A 5 3.74 -3.64 -9.34
N ASN A 6 2.87 -4.01 -10.28
CA ASN A 6 2.54 -5.43 -10.52
C ASN A 6 3.77 -6.23 -10.93
N GLY A 7 4.63 -5.68 -11.80
CA GLY A 7 5.87 -6.34 -12.22
C GLY A 7 6.76 -6.64 -11.02
N TYR A 8 7.08 -5.60 -10.24
CA TYR A 8 7.87 -5.74 -9.01
C TYR A 8 7.30 -6.78 -8.03
N LEU A 9 5.99 -6.73 -7.75
CA LEU A 9 5.35 -7.65 -6.81
C LEU A 9 5.30 -9.10 -7.32
N ASN A 10 5.05 -9.29 -8.62
CA ASN A 10 5.01 -10.63 -9.23
C ASN A 10 6.41 -11.24 -9.38
N ASP A 11 7.45 -10.42 -9.57
CA ASP A 11 8.85 -10.87 -9.60
C ASP A 11 9.32 -11.41 -8.24
N LEU A 12 8.61 -11.09 -7.14
CA LEU A 12 8.86 -11.69 -5.84
C LEU A 12 8.52 -13.18 -5.79
N LYS A 13 7.68 -13.66 -6.74
CA LYS A 13 7.21 -15.05 -6.82
C LYS A 13 6.68 -15.56 -5.47
N SER A 14 5.95 -14.69 -4.76
CA SER A 14 5.44 -14.97 -3.43
C SER A 14 4.49 -16.17 -3.46
N THR A 15 4.72 -17.11 -2.55
CA THR A 15 3.83 -18.23 -2.29
C THR A 15 3.26 -18.12 -0.87
N VAL A 16 2.08 -18.66 -0.66
CA VAL A 16 1.47 -18.76 0.67
C VAL A 16 1.98 -20.03 1.32
N SER A 17 2.54 -19.94 2.53
CA SER A 17 3.13 -21.11 3.21
C SER A 17 2.17 -21.78 4.20
N GLU A 18 1.09 -21.12 4.60
CA GLU A 18 0.16 -21.58 5.63
C GLU A 18 -1.30 -21.22 5.33
N GLY A 19 -2.24 -21.85 6.03
CA GLY A 19 -3.68 -21.61 5.86
C GLY A 19 -4.32 -22.35 4.67
N GLU A 20 -5.55 -21.96 4.32
CA GLU A 20 -6.34 -22.59 3.24
C GLU A 20 -5.60 -22.60 1.90
N TYR A 21 -4.81 -21.57 1.64
CA TYR A 21 -4.11 -21.36 0.37
C TYR A 21 -2.64 -21.77 0.40
N SER A 22 -2.19 -22.55 1.40
CA SER A 22 -0.82 -23.06 1.44
C SER A 22 -0.43 -23.76 0.12
N GLY A 23 0.73 -23.39 -0.43
CA GLY A 23 1.24 -23.87 -1.71
C GLY A 23 0.79 -23.07 -2.94
N TYR A 24 -0.17 -22.15 -2.82
CA TYR A 24 -0.59 -21.30 -3.94
C TYR A 24 0.36 -20.09 -4.10
N SER A 25 0.52 -19.64 -5.35
CA SER A 25 1.23 -18.42 -5.69
C SER A 25 0.28 -17.21 -5.67
N ILE A 26 0.79 -16.06 -5.24
CA ILE A 26 0.06 -14.79 -5.29
C ILE A 26 0.38 -14.10 -6.62
N LYS A 27 -0.67 -13.75 -7.37
CA LYS A 27 -0.57 -12.91 -8.56
C LYS A 27 -1.21 -11.55 -8.27
N TYR A 28 -0.41 -10.50 -8.33
CA TYR A 28 -0.86 -9.12 -8.20
C TYR A 28 -1.26 -8.57 -9.57
N ASP A 29 -2.50 -8.10 -9.67
CA ASP A 29 -3.09 -7.54 -10.89
C ASP A 29 -3.83 -6.22 -10.59
N LEU A 30 -3.08 -5.25 -10.08
CA LEU A 30 -3.61 -3.93 -9.72
C LEU A 30 -3.85 -3.08 -10.97
N ALA A 31 -5.02 -2.44 -11.05
CA ALA A 31 -5.35 -1.50 -12.11
C ALA A 31 -5.21 -0.05 -11.63
N PHE A 32 -4.40 0.74 -12.32
CA PHE A 32 -4.24 2.17 -12.04
C PHE A 32 -4.95 2.98 -13.13
N LYS A 33 -6.04 3.65 -12.75
CA LYS A 33 -6.88 4.45 -13.65
C LYS A 33 -6.68 5.94 -13.33
N GLU A 34 -6.56 6.78 -14.35
CA GLU A 34 -6.44 8.22 -14.14
C GLU A 34 -7.77 8.82 -13.68
N GLY A 35 -7.76 9.48 -12.52
CA GLY A 35 -8.93 10.15 -11.96
C GLY A 35 -9.06 11.63 -12.35
N GLY A 36 -8.01 12.26 -12.87
CA GLY A 36 -7.99 13.70 -13.16
C GLY A 36 -7.97 14.53 -11.87
N THR A 37 -9.13 14.97 -11.40
CA THR A 37 -9.25 15.72 -10.13
C THR A 37 -9.35 14.78 -8.94
N LEU A 38 -9.03 15.26 -7.73
CA LEU A 38 -9.18 14.49 -6.49
C LEU A 38 -10.62 13.99 -6.30
N GLU A 39 -11.59 14.89 -6.42
CA GLU A 39 -13.02 14.57 -6.29
C GLU A 39 -13.44 13.47 -7.28
N ASN A 40 -12.98 13.55 -8.53
CA ASN A 40 -13.33 12.54 -9.53
C ASN A 40 -12.61 11.20 -9.28
N ALA A 41 -11.36 11.23 -8.83
CA ALA A 41 -10.63 10.02 -8.44
C ALA A 41 -11.32 9.27 -7.30
N GLU A 42 -11.74 9.98 -6.24
CA GLU A 42 -12.48 9.40 -5.12
C GLU A 42 -13.86 8.89 -5.55
N LYS A 43 -14.56 9.63 -6.40
CA LYS A 43 -15.85 9.20 -6.96
C LYS A 43 -15.70 7.90 -7.76
N LEU A 44 -14.70 7.81 -8.63
CA LEU A 44 -14.41 6.59 -9.39
C LEU A 44 -14.05 5.42 -8.48
N ALA A 45 -13.16 5.64 -7.50
CA ALA A 45 -12.78 4.62 -6.52
C ALA A 45 -14.00 4.08 -5.75
N ASN A 46 -14.88 4.96 -5.27
CA ASN A 46 -16.09 4.56 -4.54
C ASN A 46 -17.11 3.81 -5.40
N ALA A 47 -17.05 3.97 -6.73
CA ALA A 47 -17.90 3.24 -7.66
C ALA A 47 -17.38 1.84 -8.00
N GLU A 48 -16.08 1.58 -7.83
CA GLU A 48 -15.46 0.27 -8.10
C GLU A 48 -15.85 -0.73 -7.01
N LYS A 49 -16.68 -1.71 -7.41
CA LYS A 49 -17.18 -2.77 -6.55
C LYS A 49 -16.99 -4.14 -7.20
N TYR A 50 -16.73 -5.13 -6.37
CA TYR A 50 -16.75 -6.54 -6.74
C TYR A 50 -17.72 -7.27 -5.81
N ASP A 51 -18.74 -7.93 -6.38
CA ASP A 51 -19.82 -8.58 -5.61
C ASP A 51 -20.44 -7.68 -4.53
N GLY A 52 -20.60 -6.40 -4.83
CA GLY A 52 -21.16 -5.40 -3.90
C GLY A 52 -20.17 -4.87 -2.85
N VAL A 53 -18.97 -5.45 -2.75
CA VAL A 53 -17.89 -5.01 -1.87
C VAL A 53 -17.07 -3.91 -2.55
N SER A 54 -16.79 -2.82 -1.85
CA SER A 54 -15.94 -1.73 -2.33
C SER A 54 -14.50 -2.22 -2.48
N ILE A 55 -13.93 -2.10 -3.68
CA ILE A 55 -12.54 -2.50 -3.96
C ILE A 55 -11.68 -1.35 -4.52
N GLY A 56 -12.30 -0.22 -4.88
CA GLY A 56 -11.56 0.94 -5.35
C GLY A 56 -10.87 1.70 -4.22
N ASN A 57 -9.66 2.15 -4.54
CA ASN A 57 -8.81 3.00 -3.71
C ASN A 57 -8.44 4.25 -4.52
N SER A 58 -8.17 5.38 -3.87
CA SER A 58 -7.66 6.56 -4.56
C SER A 58 -6.20 6.79 -4.19
N MET A 59 -5.46 7.41 -5.11
CA MET A 59 -4.06 7.76 -4.89
C MET A 59 -3.81 9.14 -5.48
N ARG A 60 -3.19 10.02 -4.70
CA ARG A 60 -2.76 11.34 -5.16
C ARG A 60 -1.38 11.68 -4.63
N ASN A 61 -0.79 12.70 -5.24
CA ASN A 61 0.41 13.33 -4.70
C ASN A 61 0.02 14.40 -3.68
N GLY A 62 0.90 14.62 -2.72
CA GLY A 62 0.87 15.68 -1.73
C GLY A 62 2.29 16.12 -1.38
N ASP A 63 2.41 17.12 -0.54
CA ASP A 63 3.70 17.68 -0.12
C ASP A 63 3.56 18.43 1.22
N GLY A 64 4.65 19.02 1.73
CA GLY A 64 4.63 19.73 3.00
C GLY A 64 3.74 20.98 3.04
N ASN A 65 3.30 21.49 1.88
CA ASN A 65 2.44 22.67 1.78
C ASN A 65 0.96 22.31 1.63
N SER A 66 0.66 21.31 0.80
CA SER A 66 -0.69 20.81 0.52
C SER A 66 -1.19 19.88 1.64
N ASP A 67 -0.29 19.12 2.26
CA ASP A 67 -0.59 18.14 3.31
C ASP A 67 0.36 18.26 4.53
N PRO A 68 0.42 19.46 5.17
CA PRO A 68 1.37 19.72 6.26
C PRO A 68 1.16 18.84 7.48
N VAL A 69 -0.05 18.31 7.69
CA VAL A 69 -0.35 17.37 8.79
C VAL A 69 0.43 16.06 8.61
N TYR A 70 0.74 15.67 7.38
CA TYR A 70 1.39 14.40 7.06
C TYR A 70 2.87 14.57 6.71
N PHE A 71 3.23 15.64 6.01
CA PHE A 71 4.55 15.78 5.38
C PHE A 71 5.37 16.96 5.89
N LYS A 72 4.95 17.60 6.99
CA LYS A 72 5.83 18.56 7.65
C LYS A 72 7.04 17.83 8.24
N LYS A 73 8.23 18.29 7.86
CA LYS A 73 9.49 17.77 8.40
C LYS A 73 9.54 17.94 9.91
N THR A 74 9.95 16.87 10.58
CA THR A 74 10.20 16.86 12.03
C THR A 74 11.70 16.77 12.24
N GLU A 75 12.26 17.77 12.92
CA GLU A 75 13.67 17.78 13.31
C GLU A 75 13.87 16.90 14.54
N ASN A 76 14.93 16.10 14.51
CA ASN A 76 15.43 15.37 15.66
C ASN A 76 16.31 16.32 16.49
N GLU A 77 15.88 16.61 17.71
CA GLU A 77 16.57 17.55 18.60
C GLU A 77 17.98 17.06 19.03
N GLU A 78 18.27 15.76 18.92
CA GLU A 78 19.56 15.20 19.36
C GLU A 78 20.68 15.33 18.32
N ASP A 79 20.37 15.22 17.03
CA ASP A 79 21.36 15.18 15.94
C ASP A 79 21.10 16.18 14.79
N GLY A 80 20.01 16.94 14.86
CA GLY A 80 19.62 17.93 13.83
C GLY A 80 19.18 17.30 12.50
N THR A 81 18.97 15.98 12.45
CA THR A 81 18.45 15.32 11.26
C THR A 81 16.95 15.57 11.12
N TYR A 82 16.43 15.51 9.90
CA TYR A 82 15.01 15.66 9.64
C TYR A 82 14.40 14.33 9.22
N SER A 83 13.18 14.07 9.69
CA SER A 83 12.35 12.96 9.25
C SER A 83 11.05 13.48 8.62
N VAL A 84 10.59 12.77 7.60
CA VAL A 84 9.30 13.04 6.95
C VAL A 84 8.68 11.71 6.51
N ASN A 85 7.35 11.67 6.47
CA ASN A 85 6.63 10.51 5.97
C ASN A 85 6.73 10.46 4.44
N GLY A 86 7.02 9.28 3.89
CA GLY A 86 7.06 9.09 2.43
C GLY A 86 5.68 8.91 1.79
N GLY A 87 4.69 8.52 2.58
CA GLY A 87 3.30 8.35 2.17
C GLY A 87 2.39 8.19 3.39
N VAL A 88 1.08 8.25 3.14
CA VAL A 88 0.04 7.98 4.12
C VAL A 88 -1.13 7.29 3.41
N THR A 89 -1.75 6.33 4.09
CA THR A 89 -3.01 5.71 3.66
C THR A 89 -4.09 5.96 4.69
N GLU A 90 -5.08 6.78 4.35
CA GLU A 90 -6.24 7.07 5.19
C GLU A 90 -7.35 6.04 4.94
N ASP A 91 -8.02 5.61 6.02
CA ASP A 91 -9.16 4.68 6.01
C ASP A 91 -8.92 3.37 5.23
N SER A 92 -7.65 2.95 5.11
CA SER A 92 -7.24 1.82 4.26
C SER A 92 -7.68 1.97 2.79
N LYS A 93 -7.82 3.20 2.29
CA LYS A 93 -8.32 3.49 0.93
C LYS A 93 -7.66 4.64 0.19
N HIS A 94 -7.33 5.72 0.91
CA HIS A 94 -6.92 6.98 0.29
C HIS A 94 -5.44 7.18 0.50
N ILE A 95 -4.66 6.92 -0.55
CA ILE A 95 -3.21 7.05 -0.53
C ILE A 95 -2.80 8.47 -0.92
N ILE A 96 -1.96 9.07 -0.09
CA ILE A 96 -1.29 10.34 -0.36
C ILE A 96 0.20 10.05 -0.38
N MET A 97 0.87 10.21 -1.52
CA MET A 97 2.32 10.08 -1.64
C MET A 97 3.00 11.43 -1.50
N ASN A 98 4.07 11.47 -0.71
CA ASN A 98 4.87 12.68 -0.56
C ASN A 98 5.78 12.87 -1.78
N ASN A 99 5.47 13.87 -2.59
CA ASN A 99 6.21 14.18 -3.82
C ASN A 99 7.51 14.95 -3.57
N ASP A 100 7.64 15.64 -2.44
CA ASP A 100 8.88 16.31 -2.07
C ASP A 100 9.95 15.28 -1.69
N GLU A 101 9.58 14.33 -0.82
CA GLU A 101 10.49 13.35 -0.24
C GLU A 101 9.76 12.03 0.00
N GLY A 102 10.22 10.96 -0.63
CA GLY A 102 9.72 9.61 -0.33
C GLY A 102 8.72 9.03 -1.31
N ASP A 103 8.51 9.60 -2.50
CA ASP A 103 7.78 8.97 -3.62
C ASP A 103 8.56 7.78 -4.25
N THR A 104 9.01 6.84 -3.42
CA THR A 104 9.76 5.66 -3.82
C THR A 104 8.83 4.50 -4.13
N GLN A 105 9.30 3.54 -4.93
CA GLN A 105 8.54 2.31 -5.19
C GLN A 105 8.22 1.54 -3.90
N SER A 106 9.14 1.48 -2.93
CA SER A 106 8.91 0.79 -1.66
C SER A 106 7.80 1.45 -0.84
N ASN A 107 7.80 2.79 -0.75
CA ASN A 107 6.74 3.51 -0.04
C ASN A 107 5.39 3.37 -0.74
N LYS A 108 5.34 3.42 -2.07
CA LYS A 108 4.09 3.15 -2.81
C LYS A 108 3.53 1.76 -2.51
N VAL A 109 4.39 0.75 -2.48
CA VAL A 109 3.98 -0.62 -2.17
C VAL A 109 3.52 -0.72 -0.71
N HIS A 110 4.20 -0.05 0.22
CA HIS A 110 3.80 0.04 1.63
C HIS A 110 2.38 0.61 1.79
N GLU A 111 2.12 1.76 1.19
CA GLU A 111 0.79 2.38 1.22
C GLU A 111 -0.27 1.51 0.54
N ILE A 112 0.06 0.87 -0.59
CA ILE A 112 -0.86 -0.08 -1.23
C ILE A 112 -1.19 -1.24 -0.30
N PHE A 113 -0.24 -1.78 0.46
CA PHE A 113 -0.50 -2.90 1.36
C PHE A 113 -1.38 -2.49 2.56
N HIS A 114 -1.41 -1.21 2.94
CA HIS A 114 -2.43 -0.70 3.86
C HIS A 114 -3.84 -0.82 3.29
N THR A 115 -4.00 -0.70 1.97
CA THR A 115 -5.28 -0.95 1.28
C THR A 115 -5.64 -2.43 1.16
N PHE A 116 -4.72 -3.34 1.48
CA PHE A 116 -5.00 -4.77 1.66
C PHE A 116 -5.36 -5.12 3.11
N GLY A 117 -5.45 -4.12 3.99
CA GLY A 117 -5.85 -4.27 5.39
C GLY A 117 -4.68 -4.49 6.35
N MET A 118 -3.43 -4.44 5.89
CA MET A 118 -2.27 -4.50 6.77
C MET A 118 -2.15 -3.23 7.60
N LYS A 119 -1.70 -3.36 8.84
CA LYS A 119 -1.55 -2.27 9.79
C LYS A 119 -0.24 -2.40 10.54
N HIS A 120 0.29 -1.27 10.99
CA HIS A 120 1.37 -1.23 11.95
C HIS A 120 1.16 -0.08 12.96
N PRO A 121 1.88 -0.08 14.10
CA PRO A 121 1.84 1.05 15.03
C PRO A 121 2.19 2.38 14.35
N LYS A 122 1.38 3.41 14.60
CA LYS A 122 1.64 4.76 14.10
C LYS A 122 2.99 5.27 14.64
N GLY A 123 3.80 5.86 13.76
CA GLY A 123 5.09 6.47 14.12
C GLY A 123 6.24 5.51 14.42
N LYS A 124 6.02 4.18 14.37
CA LYS A 124 7.10 3.18 14.58
C LYS A 124 7.27 2.21 13.41
N GLY A 125 6.23 2.03 12.58
CA GLY A 125 6.22 0.96 11.61
C GLY A 125 6.08 -0.42 12.26
N GLY A 126 6.02 -1.46 11.43
CA GLY A 126 6.15 -2.86 11.81
C GLY A 126 7.60 -3.21 12.10
N SER A 127 7.83 -4.42 12.62
CA SER A 127 9.18 -4.91 12.94
C SER A 127 9.95 -5.45 11.73
N SER A 128 9.28 -5.82 10.65
CA SER A 128 9.89 -6.42 9.45
C SER A 128 8.96 -6.32 8.24
N GLY A 129 9.52 -6.60 7.06
CA GLY A 129 8.73 -6.71 5.83
C GLY A 129 8.20 -5.37 5.35
N ILE A 130 7.18 -5.43 4.50
CA ILE A 130 6.68 -4.23 3.83
C ILE A 130 6.10 -3.20 4.79
N MET A 131 5.56 -3.63 5.94
CA MET A 131 5.00 -2.73 6.96
C MET A 131 6.05 -2.09 7.87
N LYS A 132 7.33 -2.43 7.77
CA LYS A 132 8.41 -1.77 8.52
C LYS A 132 8.54 -0.30 8.11
N TYR A 133 9.15 0.52 8.97
CA TYR A 133 9.62 1.85 8.58
C TYR A 133 11.13 2.01 8.84
N PRO A 134 11.96 2.33 7.82
CA PRO A 134 11.60 2.43 6.41
C PRO A 134 11.13 1.07 5.82
N PRO A 135 10.28 1.06 4.78
CA PRO A 135 9.72 -0.18 4.23
C PRO A 135 10.78 -1.09 3.62
N GLU A 136 10.76 -2.36 4.05
CA GLU A 136 11.53 -3.43 3.43
C GLU A 136 10.75 -4.06 2.27
N LYS A 137 11.42 -4.93 1.51
CA LYS A 137 10.78 -5.76 0.52
C LYS A 137 9.71 -6.68 1.18
N PRO A 138 8.56 -6.91 0.53
CA PRO A 138 7.58 -7.87 1.03
C PRO A 138 8.19 -9.24 1.30
N ASN A 139 7.82 -9.84 2.43
CA ASN A 139 8.37 -11.11 2.92
C ASN A 139 7.29 -12.21 3.03
N GLN A 140 7.65 -13.35 3.61
CA GLN A 140 6.73 -14.49 3.75
C GLN A 140 5.52 -14.18 4.64
N SER A 141 5.67 -13.40 5.72
CA SER A 141 4.52 -13.02 6.56
C SER A 141 3.57 -12.09 5.80
N ASP A 142 4.10 -11.21 4.96
CA ASP A 142 3.28 -10.34 4.11
C ASP A 142 2.49 -11.17 3.09
N ALA A 143 3.13 -12.17 2.47
CA ALA A 143 2.48 -13.09 1.55
C ALA A 143 1.38 -13.92 2.24
N ASN A 144 1.65 -14.46 3.44
CA ASN A 144 0.65 -15.21 4.19
C ASN A 144 -0.54 -14.35 4.60
N PHE A 145 -0.31 -13.07 4.95
CA PHE A 145 -1.37 -12.13 5.25
C PHE A 145 -2.23 -11.85 4.00
N VAL A 146 -1.62 -11.51 2.88
CA VAL A 146 -2.36 -11.23 1.62
C VAL A 146 -3.14 -12.45 1.15
N GLY A 147 -2.54 -13.65 1.25
CA GLY A 147 -3.16 -14.90 0.78
C GLY A 147 -4.30 -15.40 1.66
N ASN A 148 -4.24 -15.18 2.98
CA ASN A 148 -5.23 -15.69 3.93
C ASN A 148 -6.13 -14.60 4.55
N GLY A 149 -5.87 -13.32 4.25
CA GLY A 149 -6.58 -12.19 4.84
C GLY A 149 -8.04 -12.14 4.38
N SER A 150 -8.96 -11.99 5.33
CA SER A 150 -10.39 -11.78 5.03
C SER A 150 -10.72 -10.38 4.53
N PHE A 151 -9.73 -9.48 4.49
CA PHE A 151 -9.90 -8.08 4.07
C PHE A 151 -10.21 -7.97 2.57
N MET A 152 -9.62 -8.83 1.74
CA MET A 152 -9.88 -8.88 0.30
C MET A 152 -10.69 -10.13 -0.04
N PRO A 153 -11.79 -10.02 -0.83
CA PRO A 153 -12.49 -11.20 -1.32
C PRO A 153 -11.60 -11.97 -2.31
N ALA A 154 -11.59 -13.31 -2.22
CA ALA A 154 -10.89 -14.13 -3.20
C ALA A 154 -11.68 -14.16 -4.53
N VAL A 155 -11.12 -13.54 -5.57
CA VAL A 155 -11.79 -13.33 -6.87
C VAL A 155 -11.72 -14.57 -7.77
N GLU A 156 -10.60 -15.31 -7.78
CA GLU A 156 -10.44 -16.56 -8.53
C GLU A 156 -9.62 -17.58 -7.73
N LYS A 157 -10.12 -18.82 -7.66
CA LYS A 157 -9.39 -19.97 -7.10
C LYS A 157 -9.04 -20.93 -8.24
N LYS A 158 -7.77 -21.02 -8.64
CA LYS A 158 -7.30 -22.04 -9.57
C LYS A 158 -6.49 -23.07 -8.81
N LYS A 159 -6.98 -24.31 -8.74
CA LYS A 159 -6.23 -25.41 -8.13
C LYS A 159 -4.84 -25.51 -8.80
N PRO A 160 -3.78 -25.75 -8.02
CA PRO A 160 -2.42 -25.90 -8.54
C PRO A 160 -2.32 -27.04 -9.55
#